data_AF-R9M3M8-F1
#
_entry.id   AF-R9M3M8-F1
#
_cell.length_a   1.000
_cell.length_b   1.000
_cell.length_c   1.000
_cell.angle_alpha   90.00
_cell.angle_beta   90.00
_cell.angle_gamma   90.00
#
_symmetry.space_group_name_H-M   'P 1'
#
loop_
_entity.id
_entity.type
_entity.pdbx_description
1 polymer ?
#
loop_
_entity_poly.entity_id
_entity_poly.type
_entity_poly.pdbx_seq_one_letter_code
_entity_poly.pdbx_strand_id
1 'polypeptide(L)'
;MRSLAETRYFYAQEHRTADYLQMREYCRLSSGLEEAWENFRAALTAEQGRRLESLLVRQFEAGCLEDRAAFLAGVSVGLELARL
;
A
#
# COMPACT_ATOMS: atom_id res chain seq x y z
N MET A 1 -21.63 -11.04 -4.31
CA MET A 1 -21.07 -10.65 -5.61
C MET A 1 -20.30 -9.35 -5.40
N ARG A 2 -19.03 -9.25 -5.80
CA ARG A 2 -18.25 -8.00 -5.71
C ARG A 2 -18.73 -7.01 -6.76
N SER A 3 -18.68 -5.71 -6.48
CA SER A 3 -18.98 -4.70 -7.49
C SER A 3 -17.92 -4.67 -8.60
N LEU A 4 -18.26 -4.11 -9.77
CA LEU A 4 -17.30 -3.94 -10.86
C LEU A 4 -16.09 -3.10 -10.44
N ALA A 5 -16.31 -2.07 -9.62
CA ALA A 5 -15.25 -1.20 -9.11
C ALA A 5 -14.32 -1.94 -8.13
N GLU A 6 -14.88 -2.78 -7.26
CA GLU A 6 -14.08 -3.65 -6.39
C GLU A 6 -13.26 -4.67 -7.19
N THR A 7 -13.86 -5.27 -8.23
CA THR A 7 -13.16 -6.23 -9.09
C THR A 7 -11.95 -5.58 -9.79
N ARG A 8 -12.10 -4.33 -10.24
CA ARG A 8 -10.99 -3.55 -10.83
C ARG A 8 -9.90 -3.18 -9.83
N TYR A 9 -10.28 -2.87 -8.58
CA TYR A 9 -9.31 -2.60 -7.51
C TYR A 9 -8.41 -3.82 -7.24
N PHE A 10 -9.01 -5.01 -7.06
CA PHE A 10 -8.23 -6.24 -6.84
C PHE A 10 -7.34 -6.58 -8.03
N TYR A 11 -7.85 -6.45 -9.26
CA TYR A 11 -7.05 -6.66 -10.46
C TYR A 11 -5.85 -5.72 -10.55
N ALA A 12 -6.03 -4.43 -10.22
CA ALA A 12 -4.93 -3.47 -10.20
C ALA A 12 -3.87 -3.82 -9.14
N GLN A 13 -4.30 -4.22 -7.94
CA GLN A 13 -3.41 -4.63 -6.86
C GLN A 13 -2.60 -5.89 -7.20
N GLU A 14 -3.25 -6.91 -7.78
CA GLU A 14 -2.61 -8.19 -8.10
C GLU A 14 -1.66 -8.12 -9.31
N HIS A 15 -1.97 -7.28 -10.30
CA HIS A 15 -1.28 -7.32 -11.59
C HIS A 15 -0.52 -6.05 -12.00
N ARG A 16 -0.72 -4.91 -11.34
CA ARG A 16 -0.06 -3.65 -11.76
C ARG A 16 0.87 -3.12 -10.68
N THR A 17 0.52 -3.23 -9.40
CA THR A 17 1.31 -2.63 -8.31
C THR A 17 2.71 -3.24 -8.20
N ALA A 18 2.83 -4.57 -8.37
CA ALA A 18 4.12 -5.27 -8.31
C ALA A 18 5.11 -4.82 -9.40
N ASP A 19 4.63 -4.55 -10.62
CA ASP A 19 5.47 -4.11 -11.74
C ASP A 19 5.97 -2.67 -11.55
N TYR A 20 5.15 -1.80 -10.94
CA TYR A 20 5.55 -0.43 -10.61
C TYR A 20 6.53 -0.36 -9.43
N LEU A 21 6.47 -1.29 -8.48
CA LEU A 21 7.40 -1.35 -7.35
C LEU A 21 8.82 -1.78 -7.76
N GLN A 22 8.97 -2.46 -8.89
CA GLN A 22 10.28 -2.81 -9.46
C GLN A 22 10.96 -1.62 -10.19
N MET A 23 10.32 -0.46 -10.22
CA MET A 23 10.87 0.72 -10.88
C MET A 23 12.12 1.20 -10.14
N ARG A 24 13.19 1.44 -10.90
CA ARG A 24 14.54 1.79 -10.38
C ARG A 24 14.56 2.95 -9.40
N GLU A 25 13.61 3.87 -9.52
CA GLU A 25 13.43 5.04 -8.65
C GLU A 25 12.94 4.64 -7.26
N TYR A 26 12.02 3.68 -7.18
CA TYR A 26 11.54 3.11 -5.91
C TYR A 26 12.67 2.34 -5.20
N CYS A 27 13.38 1.47 -5.92
CA CYS A 27 14.51 0.72 -5.36
C CYS A 27 15.65 1.64 -4.87
N ARG A 28 15.89 2.78 -5.53
CA ARG A 28 16.92 3.74 -5.11
C ARG A 28 16.51 4.50 -3.84
N LEU A 29 15.22 4.79 -3.67
CA LEU A 29 14.69 5.38 -2.44
C LEU A 29 14.71 4.37 -1.28
N SER A 30 14.48 3.08 -1.55
CA SER A 30 14.44 2.04 -0.51
C SER A 30 15.82 1.59 -0.03
N SER A 31 16.85 1.67 -0.87
CA SER A 31 18.16 1.03 -0.60
C SER A 31 18.91 1.52 0.65
N GLY A 32 18.64 2.73 1.15
CA GLY A 32 19.18 3.20 2.44
C GLY A 32 18.18 3.13 3.60
N LEU A 33 16.89 3.05 3.26
CA LEU A 33 15.80 2.98 4.23
C LEU A 33 15.72 1.59 4.85
N GLU A 34 15.93 0.54 4.07
CA GLU A 34 15.92 -0.85 4.52
C GLU A 34 17.00 -1.10 5.59
N GLU A 35 18.23 -0.63 5.37
CA GLU A 35 19.32 -0.77 6.34
C GLU A 35 19.05 0.02 7.64
N ALA A 36 18.57 1.26 7.52
CA ALA A 36 18.19 2.07 8.68
C ALA A 36 17.03 1.42 9.46
N TRP A 37 16.09 0.80 8.76
CA TRP A 37 14.97 0.08 9.34
C TRP A 37 15.41 -1.15 10.12
N GLU A 38 16.31 -1.97 9.56
CA GLU A 38 16.83 -3.14 10.27
C GLU A 38 17.60 -2.76 11.52
N ASN A 39 18.45 -1.74 11.43
CA ASN A 39 19.21 -1.22 12.57
C ASN A 39 18.28 -0.72 13.68
N PHE A 40 17.20 -0.01 13.31
CA PHE A 40 16.19 0.42 14.26
C PHE A 40 15.50 -0.76 14.94
N ARG A 41 15.08 -1.78 14.18
CA ARG A 41 14.43 -2.98 14.74
C ARG A 41 15.35 -3.76 15.67
N ALA A 42 16.63 -3.88 15.33
CA ALA A 42 17.62 -4.58 16.13
C ALA A 42 17.86 -3.90 17.49
N ALA A 43 17.65 -2.59 17.60
CA ALA A 43 17.79 -1.84 18.85
C ALA A 43 16.57 -1.95 19.79
N LEU A 44 15.45 -2.54 19.34
CA LEU A 44 14.24 -2.65 20.14
C LEU A 44 14.29 -3.84 21.11
N THR A 45 13.72 -3.64 22.30
CA THR A 45 13.40 -4.76 23.17
C THR A 45 12.27 -5.61 22.57
N ALA A 46 12.16 -6.87 22.99
CA ALA A 46 11.10 -7.78 22.51
C ALA A 46 9.68 -7.21 22.71
N GLU A 47 9.42 -6.51 23.81
CA GLU A 47 8.12 -5.88 24.06
C GLU A 47 7.85 -4.70 23.13
N GLN A 48 8.85 -3.85 22.88
CA GLN A 48 8.74 -2.76 21.93
C GLN A 48 8.57 -3.27 20.50
N GLY A 49 9.25 -4.35 20.13
CA GLY A 49 9.10 -5.03 18.84
C GLY A 49 7.67 -5.50 18.61
N ARG A 50 7.07 -6.22 19.57
CA ARG A 50 5.67 -6.67 19.46
C ARG A 50 4.67 -5.51 19.34
N ARG A 51 4.89 -4.42 20.07
CA ARG A 51 4.04 -3.21 19.96
C ARG A 51 4.20 -2.55 18.60
N LEU A 52 5.42 -2.46 18.09
CA LEU A 52 5.69 -1.92 16.76
C LEU A 52 5.00 -2.76 15.68
N GLU A 53 5.13 -4.08 15.72
CA GLU A 53 4.45 -4.98 14.78
C GLU A 53 2.93 -4.78 14.79
N SER A 54 2.32 -4.69 15.99
CA SER A 54 0.88 -4.40 16.10
C SER A 54 0.49 -3.06 15.50
N LEU A 55 1.31 -2.03 15.65
CA LEU A 55 1.06 -0.72 15.05
C LEU A 55 1.22 -0.74 13.53
N LEU A 56 2.23 -1.42 13.01
CA LEU A 56 2.46 -1.56 11.57
C LEU A 56 1.32 -2.31 10.89
N VAL A 57 0.79 -3.37 11.50
CA VAL A 57 -0.39 -4.09 10.98
C VAL A 57 -1.58 -3.15 10.88
N ARG A 58 -1.87 -2.37 11.94
CA ARG A 58 -2.99 -1.42 11.94
C ARG A 58 -2.80 -0.29 10.93
N GLN A 59 -1.57 0.21 10.79
CA GLN A 59 -1.24 1.23 9.79
C GLN A 59 -1.42 0.69 8.37
N PHE A 60 -0.99 -0.55 8.12
CA PHE A 60 -1.17 -1.20 6.84
C PHE A 60 -2.66 -1.38 6.50
N GLU A 61 -3.46 -1.88 7.45
CA GLU A 61 -4.91 -2.01 7.27
C GLU A 61 -5.59 -0.66 6.97
N ALA A 62 -5.21 0.41 7.68
CA ALA A 62 -5.71 1.76 7.43
C ALA A 62 -5.31 2.24 6.02
N GLY A 63 -4.05 2.06 5.62
CA GLY A 63 -3.57 2.40 4.29
C GLY A 63 -4.32 1.65 3.19
N CYS A 64 -4.61 0.36 3.36
CA CYS A 64 -5.43 -0.39 2.41
C CYS A 64 -6.84 0.18 2.26
N LEU A 65 -7.45 0.66 3.35
CA LEU A 65 -8.77 1.30 3.30
C LEU A 65 -8.72 2.65 2.58
N GLU A 66 -7.70 3.46 2.84
CA GLU A 66 -7.47 4.75 2.19
C GLU A 66 -7.23 4.58 0.68
N ASP A 67 -6.32 3.67 0.29
CA ASP A 67 -6.05 3.36 -1.10
C ASP A 67 -7.30 2.88 -1.84
N ARG A 68 -8.10 2.01 -1.19
CA ARG A 68 -9.36 1.55 -1.76
C ARG A 68 -10.34 2.70 -1.93
N ALA A 69 -10.48 3.58 -0.94
CA ALA A 69 -11.35 4.75 -1.03
C ALA A 69 -10.92 5.69 -2.17
N ALA A 70 -9.61 5.98 -2.29
CA ALA A 70 -9.05 6.80 -3.34
C ALA A 70 -9.27 6.19 -4.73
N PHE A 71 -9.04 4.89 -4.90
CA PHE A 71 -9.27 4.20 -6.17
C PHE A 71 -10.75 4.24 -6.57
N LEU A 72 -11.67 3.95 -5.64
CA LEU A 72 -13.10 3.97 -5.92
C LEU A 72 -13.59 5.39 -6.26
N ALA A 73 -13.11 6.40 -5.55
CA ALA A 73 -13.39 7.80 -5.88
C ALA A 73 -12.90 8.16 -7.29
N GLY A 74 -11.66 7.79 -7.63
CA GLY A 74 -11.09 8.02 -8.96
C GLY A 74 -11.87 7.32 -10.08
N VAL A 75 -12.26 6.06 -9.88
CA VAL A 75 -13.10 5.32 -10.84
C VAL A 75 -14.47 5.97 -11.01
N SER A 76 -15.09 6.42 -9.91
CA SER A 76 -16.37 7.12 -9.97
C SER A 76 -16.28 8.40 -10.80
N VAL A 77 -15.27 9.23 -10.56
CA VAL A 77 -15.05 10.46 -11.34
C VAL A 77 -14.78 10.14 -12.80
N GLY A 78 -13.93 9.15 -13.09
CA GLY A 78 -13.62 8.75 -14.47
C GLY A 78 -14.83 8.22 -15.24
N LEU A 79 -15.75 7.50 -14.57
CA LEU A 79 -16.99 7.02 -15.17
C LEU A 79 -17.96 8.17 -15.49
N GLU A 80 -18.07 9.17 -14.63
CA GLU A 80 -18.88 10.36 -14.89
C GLU A 80 -18.32 11.18 -16.05
N LEU A 81 -16.99 11.37 -16.11
CA LEU A 81 -16.34 12.09 -17.22
C LEU A 81 -16.48 11.38 -18.57
N ALA A 82 -16.48 10.04 -18.60
CA ALA A 82 -16.64 9.27 -19.84
C ALA A 82 -18.07 9.27 -20.41
N ARG A 83 -19.05 9.79 -19.64
CA ARG A 83 -20.45 9.92 -20.06
C ARG A 83 -20.79 11.30 -20.63
N LEU A 84 -19.86 12.25 -20.54
CA LEU A 84 -19.93 13.58 -21.15
C LEU A 84 -19.46 13.51 -22.62
#